data_AF-A0AA37VAF9-F1
#
_entry.id   AF-A0AA37VAF9-F1
#
_cell.length_a   1.000
_cell.length_b   1.000
_cell.length_c   1.000
_cell.angle_alpha   90.00
_cell.angle_beta   90.00
_cell.angle_gamma   90.00
#
_symmetry.space_group_name_H-M   'P 1'
#
loop_
_entity.id
_entity.type
_entity.pdbx_description
1 polymer ?
#
loop_
_entity_poly.entity_id
_entity_poly.type
_entity_poly.pdbx_seq_one_letter_code
_entity_poly.pdbx_strand_id
1 'polypeptide(L)'
;MSIIPERLESLIEAELAELSDKRVLSHIRGMLVAPHMVLRDWDYGQPGQQYPCWFVLRDQESGAEIAYCEQGFGPRSPWGLVSSADAPECRHMGMDSGWFTSFLDAFFDSFACVALPIWKVIRIDAKGTRTCLTDDGPWEITWQRVYELRERDRASRYDCGHDITYR
;
A
#
# COMPACT_ATOMS: atom_id res chain seq x y z
N MET A 1 11.14 -23.08 0.50
CA MET A 1 10.37 -23.38 -0.73
C MET A 1 10.20 -22.06 -1.44
N SER A 2 10.60 -21.94 -2.70
CA SER A 2 10.41 -20.71 -3.47
C SER A 2 8.92 -20.51 -3.75
N ILE A 3 8.41 -19.29 -3.57
CA ILE A 3 7.05 -18.91 -3.94
C ILE A 3 6.77 -19.17 -5.43
N ILE A 4 5.59 -19.70 -5.74
CA ILE A 4 5.07 -19.90 -7.11
C ILE A 4 3.79 -19.05 -7.30
N PRO A 5 3.41 -18.70 -8.55
CA PRO A 5 2.24 -17.86 -8.83
C PRO A 5 0.97 -18.29 -8.10
N GLU A 6 0.63 -19.58 -8.15
CA GLU A 6 -0.61 -20.12 -7.59
C GLU A 6 -0.65 -19.99 -6.06
N ARG A 7 0.54 -20.10 -5.43
CA ARG A 7 0.68 -19.91 -3.99
C ARG A 7 0.55 -18.45 -3.61
N LEU A 8 1.05 -17.54 -4.45
CA LEU A 8 0.97 -16.10 -4.24
C LEU A 8 -0.47 -15.61 -4.39
N GLU A 9 -1.19 -16.06 -5.42
CA GLU A 9 -2.63 -15.80 -5.59
C GLU A 9 -3.43 -16.29 -4.38
N SER A 10 -3.15 -17.51 -3.90
CA SER A 10 -3.81 -18.05 -2.71
C SER A 10 -3.54 -17.21 -1.44
N LEU A 11 -2.35 -16.61 -1.34
CA LEU A 11 -1.99 -15.78 -0.20
C LEU A 11 -2.73 -14.43 -0.26
N ILE A 12 -2.80 -13.82 -1.44
CA ILE A 12 -3.58 -12.60 -1.67
C ILE A 12 -5.05 -12.86 -1.36
N GLU A 13 -5.66 -13.91 -1.91
CA GLU A 13 -7.07 -14.21 -1.67
C GLU A 13 -7.38 -14.50 -0.19
N ALA A 14 -6.44 -15.10 0.55
CA ALA A 14 -6.59 -15.28 1.99
C ALA A 14 -6.64 -13.94 2.73
N GLU A 15 -5.74 -13.00 2.41
CA GLU A 15 -5.77 -11.65 2.99
C GLU A 15 -7.03 -10.88 2.56
N LEU A 16 -7.44 -10.98 1.28
CA LEU A 16 -8.67 -10.34 0.81
C LEU A 16 -9.92 -10.88 1.49
N ALA A 17 -9.93 -12.14 1.94
CA ALA A 17 -11.05 -12.70 2.68
C ALA A 17 -11.26 -12.05 4.07
N GLU A 18 -10.22 -11.43 4.64
CA GLU A 18 -10.26 -10.72 5.92
C GLU A 18 -10.80 -9.28 5.77
N LEU A 19 -10.80 -8.76 4.55
CA LEU A 19 -11.29 -7.42 4.25
C LEU A 19 -12.82 -7.40 4.11
N SER A 20 -13.48 -6.56 4.90
CA SER A 20 -14.95 -6.45 4.90
C SER A 20 -15.50 -5.38 3.96
N ASP A 21 -14.69 -4.37 3.60
CA ASP A 21 -15.14 -3.27 2.75
C ASP A 21 -15.20 -3.68 1.28
N LYS A 22 -16.43 -3.78 0.75
CA LYS A 22 -16.69 -4.21 -0.63
C LYS A 22 -16.16 -3.24 -1.68
N ARG A 23 -16.04 -1.95 -1.37
CA ARG A 23 -15.52 -0.94 -2.31
C ARG A 23 -14.03 -1.18 -2.50
N VAL A 24 -13.31 -1.36 -1.40
CA VAL A 24 -11.88 -1.66 -1.43
C VAL A 24 -11.62 -3.00 -2.11
N LEU A 25 -12.37 -4.05 -1.77
CA LEU A 25 -12.27 -5.34 -2.43
C LEU A 25 -12.48 -5.25 -3.95
N SER A 26 -13.52 -4.55 -4.38
CA SER A 26 -13.81 -4.38 -5.81
C SER A 26 -12.70 -3.62 -6.52
N HIS A 27 -12.12 -2.61 -5.86
CA HIS A 27 -11.04 -1.80 -6.42
C HIS A 27 -9.74 -2.58 -6.56
N ILE A 28 -9.33 -3.28 -5.49
CA ILE A 28 -8.15 -4.17 -5.53
C ILE A 28 -8.29 -5.17 -6.67
N ARG A 29 -9.44 -5.88 -6.76
CA ARG A 29 -9.68 -6.89 -7.79
C ARG A 29 -9.62 -6.34 -9.22
N GLY A 30 -9.97 -5.06 -9.41
CA GLY A 30 -9.86 -4.40 -10.71
C GLY A 30 -8.42 -4.12 -11.15
N MET A 31 -7.45 -4.14 -10.23
CA MET A 31 -6.05 -3.81 -10.47
C MET A 31 -5.09 -4.99 -10.34
N LEU A 32 -5.57 -6.13 -9.84
CA LEU A 32 -4.79 -7.36 -9.79
C LEU A 32 -4.37 -7.76 -11.21
N VAL A 33 -3.10 -8.14 -11.34
CA VAL A 33 -2.53 -8.68 -12.57
C VAL A 33 -2.10 -10.12 -12.33
N ALA A 34 -1.98 -10.90 -13.41
CA ALA A 34 -1.38 -12.22 -13.31
C ALA A 34 0.05 -12.11 -12.71
N PRO A 35 0.37 -12.89 -11.67
CA PRO A 35 1.69 -12.83 -11.07
C PRO A 35 2.79 -13.08 -12.09
N HIS A 36 3.72 -12.16 -12.19
CA HIS A 36 4.88 -12.30 -13.07
C HIS A 36 6.16 -11.88 -12.36
N MET A 37 7.23 -12.63 -12.62
CA MET A 37 8.52 -12.43 -11.95
C MET A 37 9.40 -11.48 -12.76
N VAL A 38 9.99 -10.52 -12.07
CA VAL A 38 11.04 -9.65 -12.60
C VAL A 38 12.19 -9.61 -11.61
N LEU A 39 13.43 -9.70 -12.12
CA LEU A 39 14.63 -9.50 -11.31
C LEU A 39 14.82 -8.00 -11.05
N ARG A 40 14.95 -7.62 -9.78
CA ARG A 40 15.19 -6.24 -9.34
C ARG A 40 16.51 -6.12 -8.62
N ASP A 41 17.19 -5.00 -8.83
CA ASP A 41 18.48 -4.69 -8.21
C ASP A 41 18.28 -4.38 -6.71
N TRP A 42 19.12 -4.99 -5.87
CA TRP A 42 19.10 -4.74 -4.44
C TRP A 42 19.97 -3.55 -4.09
N ASP A 43 19.34 -2.47 -3.64
CA ASP A 43 20.01 -1.19 -3.34
C ASP A 43 21.07 -1.27 -2.24
N TYR A 44 21.02 -2.31 -1.39
CA TYR A 44 21.96 -2.52 -0.28
C TYR A 44 22.95 -3.67 -0.54
N GLY A 45 22.91 -4.25 -1.74
CA GLY A 45 23.72 -5.40 -2.13
C GLY A 45 25.05 -5.05 -2.79
N GLN A 46 25.72 -6.08 -3.28
CA GLN A 46 26.81 -5.88 -4.24
C GLN A 46 26.26 -5.34 -5.56
N PRO A 47 27.04 -4.58 -6.33
CA PRO A 47 26.63 -4.14 -7.67
C PRO A 47 26.17 -5.33 -8.54
N GLY A 48 24.98 -5.21 -9.12
CA GLY A 48 24.35 -6.26 -9.93
C GLY A 48 23.74 -7.42 -9.14
N GLN A 49 23.70 -7.34 -7.81
CA GLN A 49 22.96 -8.28 -7.00
C GLN A 49 21.46 -8.05 -7.19
N GLN A 50 20.77 -9.10 -7.61
CA GLN A 50 19.34 -9.06 -7.94
C GLN A 50 18.55 -10.11 -7.19
N TYR A 51 17.28 -9.79 -6.90
CA TYR A 51 16.33 -10.72 -6.33
C TYR A 51 15.05 -10.83 -7.16
N PRO A 52 14.42 -12.01 -7.18
CA PRO A 52 13.14 -12.20 -7.86
C PRO A 52 12.02 -11.48 -7.11
N CYS A 53 11.35 -10.57 -7.80
CA CYS A 53 10.16 -9.88 -7.32
C CYS A 53 8.95 -10.29 -8.17
N TRP A 54 7.87 -10.70 -7.53
CA TRP A 54 6.62 -11.11 -8.17
C TRP A 54 5.60 -9.97 -8.13
N PHE A 55 5.25 -9.44 -9.29
CA PHE A 55 4.32 -8.33 -9.42
C PHE A 55 2.89 -8.84 -9.50
N VAL A 56 2.00 -8.29 -8.67
CA VAL A 56 0.64 -8.83 -8.49
C VAL A 56 -0.46 -7.77 -8.61
N LEU A 57 -0.12 -6.49 -8.47
CA LEU A 57 -1.06 -5.40 -8.62
C LEU A 57 -0.35 -4.23 -9.28
N ARG A 58 -1.04 -3.61 -10.25
CA ARG A 58 -0.53 -2.47 -11.01
C ARG A 58 -1.54 -1.35 -10.97
N ASP A 59 -1.12 -0.20 -10.47
CA ASP A 59 -1.85 1.04 -10.60
C ASP A 59 -1.36 1.79 -11.85
N GLN A 60 -2.18 1.80 -12.90
CA GLN A 60 -1.84 2.46 -14.16
C GLN A 60 -1.78 3.98 -14.02
N GLU A 61 -2.50 4.56 -13.06
CA GLU A 61 -2.58 6.02 -12.92
C GLU A 61 -1.33 6.58 -12.27
N SER A 62 -0.87 5.98 -11.17
CA SER A 62 0.37 6.40 -10.49
C SER A 62 1.64 5.76 -11.07
N GLY A 63 1.52 4.65 -11.81
CA GLY A 63 2.66 3.85 -12.25
C GLY A 63 3.32 3.04 -11.11
N ALA A 64 2.69 3.00 -9.93
CA ALA A 64 3.12 2.18 -8.80
C ALA A 64 2.63 0.74 -8.95
N GLU A 65 3.42 -0.20 -8.44
CA GLU A 65 3.08 -1.61 -8.41
C GLU A 65 3.32 -2.19 -7.01
N ILE A 66 2.57 -3.24 -6.68
CA ILE A 66 2.83 -4.05 -5.49
C ILE A 66 3.50 -5.34 -5.94
N ALA A 67 4.65 -5.62 -5.33
CA ALA A 67 5.43 -6.81 -5.57
C ALA A 67 5.60 -7.65 -4.30
N TYR A 68 5.80 -8.95 -4.47
CA TYR A 68 6.22 -9.88 -3.43
C TYR A 68 7.67 -10.31 -3.66
N CYS A 69 8.53 -10.16 -2.67
CA CYS A 69 9.90 -10.66 -2.69
C CYS A 69 10.26 -11.30 -1.35
N GLU A 70 10.70 -12.56 -1.39
CA GLU A 70 11.19 -13.27 -0.20
C GLU A 70 12.43 -12.60 0.42
N GLN A 71 13.17 -11.85 -0.39
CA GLN A 71 14.35 -11.07 0.00
C GLN A 71 14.09 -9.56 0.02
N GLY A 72 12.84 -9.14 0.22
CA GLY A 72 12.45 -7.74 0.44
C GLY A 72 13.12 -7.15 1.69
N PHE A 73 12.36 -6.56 2.61
CA PHE A 73 12.93 -6.16 3.90
C PHE A 73 12.97 -7.33 4.91
N GLY A 74 13.52 -8.45 4.44
CA GLY A 74 13.56 -9.74 5.13
C GLY A 74 12.23 -10.50 5.11
N PRO A 75 12.21 -11.74 5.64
CA PRO A 75 11.07 -12.65 5.50
C PRO A 75 9.81 -12.20 6.24
N ARG A 76 9.89 -11.14 7.05
CA ARG A 76 8.75 -10.57 7.77
C ARG A 76 8.03 -9.50 6.97
N SER A 77 8.69 -8.89 5.99
CA SER A 77 8.11 -7.81 5.18
C SER A 77 8.33 -8.08 3.69
N PRO A 78 7.64 -9.09 3.13
CA PRO A 78 7.88 -9.53 1.75
C PRO A 78 7.09 -8.71 0.72
N TRP A 79 6.18 -7.82 1.13
CA TRP A 79 5.32 -7.05 0.24
C TRP A 79 5.90 -5.67 0.01
N GLY A 80 6.20 -5.28 -1.23
CA GLY A 80 6.90 -4.03 -1.55
C GLY A 80 6.11 -3.13 -2.49
N LEU A 81 6.15 -1.81 -2.23
CA LEU A 81 5.74 -0.78 -3.18
C LEU A 81 6.94 -0.41 -4.06
N VAL A 82 6.82 -0.71 -5.34
CA VAL A 82 7.90 -0.59 -6.32
C VAL A 82 7.40 0.13 -7.56
N SER A 83 8.29 0.87 -8.23
CA SER A 83 7.96 1.53 -9.49
C SER A 83 7.90 0.53 -10.64
N SER A 84 7.08 0.83 -11.65
CA SER A 84 6.96 -0.02 -12.84
C SER A 84 8.32 -0.39 -13.44
N ALA A 85 8.48 -1.65 -13.83
CA ALA A 85 9.74 -2.19 -14.35
C ALA A 85 10.11 -1.66 -15.75
N ASP A 86 9.24 -0.87 -16.36
CA ASP A 86 9.32 -0.48 -17.77
C ASP A 86 10.56 0.39 -18.08
N ALA A 87 11.12 1.06 -17.07
CA ALA A 87 12.32 1.89 -17.20
C ALA A 87 13.54 1.27 -16.48
N PRO A 88 14.76 1.28 -17.08
CA PRO A 88 15.97 0.76 -16.45
C PRO A 88 16.28 1.38 -15.08
N GLU A 89 16.08 2.68 -14.93
CA GLU A 89 16.23 3.46 -13.69
C GLU A 89 15.21 3.10 -12.60
N CYS A 90 14.16 2.36 -12.95
CA CYS A 90 13.14 1.90 -12.01
C CYS A 90 13.39 0.48 -11.53
N ARG A 91 14.41 -0.24 -12.00
CA ARG A 91 14.67 -1.67 -11.69
C ARG A 91 15.14 -1.95 -10.25
N HIS A 92 15.12 -0.96 -9.39
CA HIS A 92 15.51 -1.05 -7.99
C HIS A 92 14.38 -1.63 -7.14
N MET A 93 14.75 -2.32 -6.06
CA MET A 93 13.80 -2.79 -5.04
C MET A 93 13.28 -1.66 -4.15
N GLY A 94 13.95 -0.51 -4.16
CA GLY A 94 13.55 0.67 -3.40
C GLY A 94 14.00 0.61 -1.94
N MET A 95 13.55 1.60 -1.18
CA MET A 95 13.91 1.74 0.23
C MET A 95 13.15 0.75 1.10
N ASP A 96 13.75 0.39 2.23
CA ASP A 96 13.15 -0.42 3.28
C ASP A 96 11.76 0.06 3.75
N SER A 97 11.54 1.37 3.77
CA SER A 97 10.25 1.98 4.13
C SER A 97 9.09 1.62 3.19
N GLY A 98 9.38 1.10 2.00
CA GLY A 98 8.37 0.63 1.04
C GLY A 98 8.01 -0.84 1.19
N TRP A 99 8.45 -1.53 2.24
CA TRP A 99 8.20 -2.96 2.45
C TRP A 99 7.34 -3.26 3.70
N PHE A 100 6.34 -4.10 3.52
CA PHE A 100 5.22 -4.33 4.41
C PHE A 100 5.04 -5.82 4.74
N THR A 101 4.38 -6.06 5.87
CA THR A 101 4.11 -7.39 6.40
C THR A 101 3.00 -8.13 5.66
N SER A 102 2.06 -7.40 5.06
CA SER A 102 0.90 -7.94 4.35
C SER A 102 0.67 -7.20 3.03
N PHE A 103 -0.03 -7.84 2.09
CA PHE A 103 -0.44 -7.24 0.82
C PHE A 103 -1.37 -6.06 1.07
N LEU A 104 -2.31 -6.20 2.02
CA LEU A 104 -3.25 -5.13 2.34
C LEU A 104 -2.54 -3.90 2.93
N ASP A 105 -1.54 -4.09 3.80
CA ASP A 105 -0.72 -2.97 4.30
C ASP A 105 -0.04 -2.21 3.16
N ALA A 106 0.55 -2.93 2.20
CA ALA A 106 1.15 -2.32 1.02
C ALA A 106 0.11 -1.57 0.18
N PHE A 107 -1.09 -2.15 0.00
CA PHE A 107 -2.17 -1.51 -0.75
C PHE A 107 -2.64 -0.21 -0.08
N PHE A 108 -2.88 -0.20 1.23
CA PHE A 108 -3.36 0.99 1.93
C PHE A 108 -2.31 2.11 2.01
N ASP A 109 -1.01 1.78 1.96
CA ASP A 109 0.07 2.77 1.88
C ASP A 109 0.33 3.25 0.43
N SER A 110 -0.26 2.59 -0.58
CA SER A 110 -0.08 2.92 -1.99
C SER A 110 -0.99 4.07 -2.46
N PHE A 111 -0.56 4.76 -3.53
CA PHE A 111 -1.40 5.73 -4.23
C PHE A 111 -2.68 5.10 -4.80
N ALA A 112 -2.69 3.81 -5.05
CA ALA A 112 -3.85 3.12 -5.60
C ALA A 112 -5.06 3.17 -4.63
N CYS A 113 -4.82 3.32 -3.33
CA CYS A 113 -5.85 3.49 -2.31
C CYS A 113 -6.45 4.91 -2.30
N VAL A 114 -5.69 5.93 -2.74
CA VAL A 114 -6.10 7.35 -2.71
C VAL A 114 -7.38 7.58 -3.52
N ALA A 115 -7.56 6.85 -4.63
CA ALA A 115 -8.74 6.93 -5.49
C ALA A 115 -10.06 6.54 -4.80
N LEU A 116 -10.00 5.81 -3.68
CA LEU A 116 -11.19 5.34 -2.97
C LEU A 116 -11.78 6.44 -2.08
N PRO A 117 -13.12 6.64 -2.09
CA PRO A 117 -13.78 7.57 -1.18
C PRO A 117 -14.02 6.92 0.18
N ILE A 118 -12.94 6.61 0.91
CA ILE A 118 -12.94 5.94 2.22
C ILE A 118 -12.33 6.81 3.32
N TRP A 119 -11.97 8.05 2.98
CA TRP A 119 -11.16 8.91 3.82
C TRP A 119 -12.02 9.72 4.77
N LYS A 120 -11.55 9.83 6.01
CA LYS A 120 -12.18 10.55 7.11
C LYS A 120 -11.20 11.53 7.71
N VAL A 121 -11.73 12.64 8.19
CA VAL A 121 -10.98 13.54 9.06
C VAL A 121 -10.88 12.87 10.43
N ILE A 122 -9.66 12.67 10.91
CA ILE A 122 -9.38 12.07 12.21
C ILE A 122 -8.78 13.13 13.12
N ARG A 123 -9.32 13.27 14.32
CA ARG A 123 -8.70 14.03 15.41
C ARG A 123 -7.89 13.08 16.29
N ILE A 124 -6.67 13.50 16.63
CA ILE A 124 -5.78 12.78 17.53
C ILE A 124 -5.64 13.61 18.80
N ASP A 125 -6.04 13.04 19.93
CA ASP A 125 -5.88 13.69 21.23
C ASP A 125 -4.43 13.57 21.77
N ALA A 126 -4.14 14.20 22.91
CA ALA A 126 -2.83 14.16 23.54
C ALA A 126 -2.38 12.76 23.98
N LYS A 127 -3.31 11.81 24.10
CA LYS A 127 -3.05 10.41 24.44
C LYS A 127 -2.89 9.53 23.20
N GLY A 128 -3.08 10.09 22.00
CA GLY A 128 -3.04 9.37 20.73
C GLY A 128 -4.37 8.73 20.33
N THR A 129 -5.47 8.97 21.04
CA THR A 129 -6.79 8.44 20.68
C THR A 129 -7.25 9.07 19.37
N ARG A 130 -7.60 8.23 18.40
CA ARG A 130 -8.11 8.63 17.08
C ARG A 130 -9.64 8.68 17.12
N THR A 131 -10.22 9.83 16.78
CA THR A 131 -11.68 10.00 16.65
C THR A 131 -12.02 10.48 15.25
N CYS A 132 -12.90 9.75 14.56
CA CYS A 132 -13.40 10.13 13.25
C CYS A 132 -14.41 11.30 13.39
N LEU A 133 -14.19 12.38 12.66
CA LEU A 133 -15.02 13.59 12.69
C LEU A 133 -15.97 13.70 11.50
N THR A 134 -15.73 12.93 10.44
CA THR A 134 -16.55 12.93 9.22
C THR A 134 -16.87 11.50 8.81
N ASP A 135 -17.93 11.38 8.01
CA ASP A 135 -18.16 10.18 7.20
C ASP A 135 -17.09 10.05 6.10
N ASP A 136 -17.15 8.92 5.39
CA ASP A 136 -16.31 8.62 4.23
C ASP A 136 -16.38 9.72 3.16
N GLY A 137 -15.23 10.06 2.59
CA GLY A 137 -15.15 11.00 1.49
C GLY A 137 -13.90 10.83 0.63
N PRO A 138 -13.79 11.62 -0.45
CA PRO A 138 -12.60 11.65 -1.30
C PRO A 138 -11.38 12.16 -0.54
N TRP A 139 -10.18 11.72 -0.96
CA TRP A 139 -8.92 12.07 -0.31
C TRP A 139 -8.67 13.57 -0.24
N GLU A 140 -8.82 14.26 -1.37
CA GLU A 140 -8.51 15.68 -1.55
C GLU A 140 -9.45 16.55 -0.73
N ILE A 141 -10.75 16.22 -0.75
CA ILE A 141 -11.78 16.91 0.04
C ILE A 141 -11.53 16.70 1.53
N THR A 142 -11.08 15.51 1.92
CA THR A 142 -10.76 15.19 3.32
C THR A 142 -9.53 15.96 3.79
N TRP A 143 -8.47 16.02 2.98
CA TRP A 143 -7.28 16.82 3.29
C TRP A 143 -7.57 18.32 3.34
N GLN A 144 -8.39 18.84 2.43
CA GLN A 144 -8.83 20.23 2.48
C GLN A 144 -9.47 20.55 3.84
N ARG A 145 -10.38 19.68 4.32
CA ARG A 145 -11.00 19.84 5.64
C ARG A 145 -9.99 19.74 6.79
N VAL A 146 -9.00 18.84 6.70
CA VAL A 146 -7.91 18.74 7.67
C VAL A 146 -7.13 20.06 7.75
N TYR A 147 -6.80 20.68 6.61
CA TYR A 147 -6.08 21.95 6.59
C TYR A 147 -6.92 23.08 7.20
N GLU A 148 -8.20 23.19 6.83
CA GLU A 148 -9.11 24.18 7.42
C GLU A 148 -9.23 24.04 8.95
N LEU A 149 -9.27 22.81 9.45
CA LEU A 149 -9.31 22.53 10.90
C LEU A 149 -7.99 22.88 11.59
N ARG A 150 -6.84 22.57 10.98
CA ARG A 150 -5.51 22.93 11.51
C ARG A 150 -5.31 24.45 11.56
N GLU A 151 -5.89 25.20 10.63
CA GLU A 151 -5.86 26.66 10.65
C GLU A 151 -6.70 27.24 11.79
N ARG A 152 -7.91 26.70 12.00
CA ARG A 152 -8.86 27.15 13.02
C ARG A 152 -8.45 26.74 14.45
N ASP A 153 -7.85 25.57 14.59
CA ASP A 153 -7.43 24.99 15.86
C ASP A 153 -6.03 24.39 15.74
N ARG A 154 -5.03 25.24 15.96
CA ARG A 154 -3.60 24.88 15.90
C ARG A 154 -3.14 24.02 17.08
N ALA A 155 -3.93 23.91 18.14
CA ALA A 155 -3.57 23.15 19.33
C ALA A 155 -3.93 21.66 19.19
N SER A 156 -4.93 21.34 18.37
CA SER A 156 -5.31 19.96 18.07
C SER A 156 -4.54 19.39 16.89
N ARG A 157 -4.35 18.06 16.90
CA ARG A 157 -3.81 17.32 15.77
C ARG A 157 -4.95 16.72 14.96
N TYR A 158 -5.07 17.14 13.72
CA TYR A 158 -5.99 16.57 12.73
C TYR A 158 -5.21 15.83 11.66
N ASP A 159 -5.75 14.75 11.12
CA ASP A 159 -5.13 13.93 10.09
C ASP A 159 -6.16 13.34 9.14
N CYS A 160 -5.71 12.87 7.98
CA CYS A 160 -6.52 12.09 7.05
C CYS A 160 -6.29 10.59 7.32
N GLY A 161 -7.34 9.78 7.29
CA GLY A 161 -7.20 8.32 7.37
C GLY A 161 -8.51 7.59 7.16
N HIS A 162 -8.51 6.27 7.30
CA HIS A 162 -9.70 5.42 7.22
C HIS A 162 -9.84 4.57 8.49
N ASP A 163 -11.02 4.01 8.71
CA ASP A 163 -11.32 3.06 9.78
C ASP A 163 -11.58 1.63 9.28
N ILE A 164 -11.20 1.37 8.02
CA ILE A 164 -11.25 0.03 7.44
C ILE A 164 -10.32 -0.91 8.22
N THR A 165 -10.87 -2.05 8.62
CA THR A 165 -10.17 -3.11 9.35
C THR A 165 -10.05 -4.37 8.51
N TYR A 166 -8.88 -4.99 8.55
CA TYR A 166 -8.55 -6.28 7.95
C TYR A 166 -7.48 -6.94 8.85
N ARG A 167 -7.69 -8.18 9.28
CA ARG A 167 -6.76 -9.03 10.05
C ARG A 167 -7.27 -10.45 10.16
#